data_AF-A0A1F5WYP9-F1
#
_entry.id   AF-A0A1F5WYP9-F1
#
_cell.length_a   1.000
_cell.length_b   1.000
_cell.length_c   1.000
_cell.angle_alpha   90.00
_cell.angle_beta   90.00
_cell.angle_gamma   90.00
#
_symmetry.space_group_name_H-M   'P 1'
#
loop_
_entity.id
_entity.type
_entity.pdbx_description
1 polymer ?
#
loop_
_entity_poly.entity_id
_entity_poly.type
_entity_poly.pdbx_seq_one_letter_code
_entity_poly.pdbx_strand_id
1 'polypeptide(L)'
;MNLWVVYPALALILGVLTSVYLFVAWFRHPPKRPPFLLYWSGALFLMYWFQVPVILTNLGSATTVTAFNFFFAITFPITFLALIFIYRGVLDALDIRISKTQRKIFFLWSLAAMAFFAYHFITRQGVINSYTLPLIGNIVFYFPLRSLTALTLVWWVWRAKPKNLYGVLGVCFIIAESLLGIFRNFLIIKYVLLYPPQFWYVVLSGLKIFFILQTASIILLVFGFFFLHRACCGREN
;
A
#
# COMPACT_ATOMS: atom_id res chain seq x y z
N MET A 1 -0.03 14.61 23.79
CA MET A 1 -0.10 14.61 22.30
C MET A 1 -1.30 13.80 21.88
N ASN A 2 -2.19 14.32 21.03
CA ASN A 2 -3.45 13.66 20.71
C ASN A 2 -3.19 12.39 19.87
N LEU A 3 -3.79 11.24 20.22
CA LEU A 3 -3.55 9.96 19.54
C LEU A 3 -3.83 10.02 18.02
N TRP A 4 -4.69 10.95 17.60
CA TRP A 4 -5.03 11.26 16.20
C TRP A 4 -3.86 11.82 15.37
N VAL A 5 -2.80 12.31 16.02
CA VAL A 5 -1.58 12.76 15.35
C VAL A 5 -0.51 11.68 15.44
N VAL A 6 -0.42 10.99 16.57
CA VAL A 6 0.65 10.01 16.85
C VAL A 6 0.66 8.87 15.83
N TYR A 7 -0.48 8.18 15.64
CA TYR A 7 -0.53 7.03 14.73
C TYR A 7 -0.29 7.41 13.26
N PRO A 8 -0.97 8.42 12.69
CA PRO A 8 -0.67 8.91 11.34
C PRO A 8 0.79 9.35 11.15
N ALA A 9 1.34 10.10 12.10
CA ALA A 9 2.71 10.59 12.02
C ALA A 9 3.71 9.45 12.10
N LEU A 10 3.51 8.50 13.02
CA LEU A 10 4.35 7.30 13.11
C LEU A 10 4.32 6.52 11.80
N ALA A 11 3.12 6.33 11.21
CA ALA A 11 3.00 5.59 9.96
C ALA A 11 3.73 6.28 8.80
N LEU A 12 3.59 7.60 8.69
CA LEU A 12 4.28 8.41 7.68
C LEU A 12 5.80 8.38 7.87
N ILE A 13 6.28 8.61 9.10
CA ILE A 13 7.71 8.62 9.43
C ILE A 13 8.33 7.25 9.15
N LEU A 14 7.71 6.15 9.60
CA LEU A 14 8.20 4.80 9.35
C LEU A 14 8.24 4.49 7.85
N GLY A 15 7.21 4.87 7.08
CA GLY A 15 7.18 4.68 5.64
C GLY A 15 8.29 5.43 4.92
N VAL A 16 8.47 6.71 5.22
CA VAL A 16 9.49 7.56 4.59
C VAL A 16 10.90 7.11 4.98
N LEU A 17 11.18 6.91 6.27
CA LEU A 17 12.50 6.49 6.72
C LEU A 17 12.90 5.13 6.15
N THR A 18 11.98 4.16 6.12
CA THR A 18 12.26 2.85 5.54
C THR A 18 12.41 2.93 4.03
N SER A 19 11.66 3.80 3.35
CA SER A 19 11.85 4.06 1.92
C SER A 19 13.27 4.58 1.62
N VAL A 20 13.74 5.56 2.39
CA VAL A 20 15.11 6.11 2.28
C VAL A 20 16.14 5.03 2.58
N TYR A 21 15.94 4.22 3.63
CA TYR A 21 16.81 3.09 3.94
C TYR A 21 16.94 2.12 2.76
N LEU A 22 15.83 1.68 2.16
CA LEU A 22 15.85 0.73 1.05
C LEU A 22 16.49 1.32 -0.21
N PHE A 23 16.27 2.62 -0.47
CA PHE A 23 16.92 3.35 -1.56
C PHE A 23 18.44 3.44 -1.37
N VAL A 24 18.89 3.79 -0.17
CA VAL A 24 20.31 3.82 0.17
C VAL A 24 20.91 2.41 0.10
N ALA A 25 20.19 1.40 0.59
CA ALA A 25 20.62 0.01 0.48
C ALA A 25 20.79 -0.40 -0.99
N TRP A 26 19.87 -0.03 -1.87
CA TRP A 26 19.98 -0.28 -3.31
C TRP A 26 21.25 0.33 -3.93
N PHE A 27 21.62 1.56 -3.56
CA PHE A 27 22.88 2.17 -3.99
C PHE A 27 24.12 1.43 -3.49
N ARG A 28 24.04 0.81 -2.30
CA ARG A 28 25.14 0.08 -1.65
C ARG A 28 25.34 -1.35 -2.14
N HIS A 29 24.56 -1.83 -3.12
CA HIS A 29 24.71 -3.15 -3.75
C HIS A 29 25.31 -3.12 -5.19
N PRO A 30 26.45 -2.43 -5.47
CA PRO A 30 27.15 -2.62 -6.75
C PRO A 30 27.91 -3.96 -6.78
N PRO A 31 28.03 -4.63 -7.95
CA PRO A 31 27.57 -4.20 -9.27
C PRO A 31 26.12 -4.59 -9.61
N LYS A 32 25.53 -5.58 -8.92
CA LYS A 32 24.17 -6.08 -9.19
C LYS A 32 23.17 -5.50 -8.21
N ARG A 33 22.58 -4.36 -8.56
CA ARG A 33 21.60 -3.69 -7.69
C ARG A 33 20.24 -4.38 -7.76
N PRO A 34 19.69 -4.89 -6.64
CA PRO A 34 18.44 -5.64 -6.64
C PRO A 34 17.22 -4.72 -6.93
N PRO A 35 16.49 -4.92 -8.04
CA PRO A 35 15.36 -4.06 -8.42
C PRO A 35 14.24 -3.99 -7.38
N PHE A 36 13.99 -5.09 -6.65
CA PHE A 36 12.98 -5.14 -5.60
C PHE A 36 13.12 -4.05 -4.52
N LEU A 37 14.36 -3.61 -4.22
CA LEU A 37 14.58 -2.52 -3.24
C LEU A 37 14.03 -1.18 -3.74
N LEU A 38 14.13 -0.89 -5.04
CA LEU A 38 13.53 0.31 -5.62
C LEU A 38 12.01 0.24 -5.64
N TYR A 39 11.45 -0.92 -5.98
CA TYR A 39 10.00 -1.10 -5.95
C TYR A 39 9.46 -0.90 -4.53
N TRP A 40 10.07 -1.52 -3.52
CA TRP A 40 9.65 -1.36 -2.14
C TRP A 40 9.90 0.05 -1.59
N SER A 41 11.03 0.68 -1.94
CA SER A 41 11.26 2.09 -1.60
C SER A 41 10.16 2.99 -2.18
N GLY A 42 9.90 2.89 -3.49
CA GLY A 42 8.84 3.64 -4.15
C GLY A 42 7.47 3.35 -3.54
N ALA A 43 7.16 2.08 -3.24
CA ALA A 43 5.91 1.70 -2.61
C ALA A 43 5.73 2.40 -1.26
N LEU A 44 6.70 2.26 -0.34
CA LEU A 44 6.63 2.86 0.99
C LEU A 44 6.57 4.38 0.96
N PHE A 45 7.27 5.01 0.01
CA PHE A 45 7.19 6.46 -0.18
C PHE A 45 5.81 6.88 -0.64
N LEU A 46 5.22 6.19 -1.61
CA LEU A 46 3.89 6.52 -2.14
C LEU A 46 2.75 6.17 -1.17
N MET A 47 2.97 5.19 -0.31
CA MET A 47 1.96 4.75 0.65
C MET A 47 1.77 5.79 1.76
N TYR A 48 0.52 6.01 2.17
CA TYR A 48 0.17 6.81 3.35
C TYR A 48 0.32 8.34 3.26
N TRP A 49 0.48 8.94 2.08
CA TRP A 49 0.41 10.41 1.92
C TRP A 49 -0.94 11.02 2.37
N PHE A 50 -2.03 10.25 2.36
CA PHE A 50 -3.33 10.71 2.87
C PHE A 50 -3.30 11.02 4.39
N GLN A 51 -2.25 10.60 5.12
CA GLN A 51 -2.07 10.95 6.52
C GLN A 51 -1.74 12.44 6.70
N VAL A 52 -1.13 13.09 5.70
CA VAL A 52 -0.68 14.49 5.83
C VAL A 52 -1.85 15.45 6.08
N PRO A 53 -2.94 15.45 5.27
CA PRO A 53 -4.10 16.28 5.57
C PRO A 53 -4.75 15.98 6.93
N VAL A 54 -4.75 14.73 7.36
CA VAL A 54 -5.29 14.32 8.68
C VAL A 54 -4.45 14.90 9.81
N ILE A 55 -3.12 14.79 9.72
CA ILE A 55 -2.18 15.34 10.70
C ILE A 55 -2.36 16.85 10.79
N LEU A 56 -2.34 17.55 9.66
CA LEU A 56 -2.47 19.00 9.60
C LEU A 56 -3.80 19.48 10.18
N THR A 57 -4.90 18.81 9.86
CA THR A 57 -6.23 19.19 10.38
C THR A 57 -6.33 18.96 11.90
N ASN A 58 -5.75 17.87 12.42
CA ASN A 58 -5.69 17.62 13.86
C ASN A 58 -4.72 18.55 14.63
N LEU A 59 -3.81 19.21 13.92
CA LEU A 59 -2.94 20.26 14.47
C LEU A 59 -3.57 21.66 14.40
N GLY A 60 -4.84 21.77 13.97
CA GLY A 60 -5.58 23.03 13.94
C GLY A 60 -5.57 23.74 12.58
N SER A 61 -5.02 23.13 11.53
CA SER A 61 -5.09 23.69 10.18
C SER A 61 -6.52 23.58 9.63
N ALA A 62 -7.10 24.68 9.19
CA ALA A 62 -8.38 24.68 8.50
C ALA A 62 -8.21 24.10 7.08
N THR A 63 -8.73 22.89 6.86
CA THR A 63 -8.78 22.25 5.53
C THR A 63 -10.21 22.29 5.03
N THR A 64 -10.46 22.88 3.86
CA THR A 64 -11.79 22.85 3.25
C THR A 64 -12.14 21.43 2.80
N VAL A 65 -13.43 21.08 2.86
CA VAL A 65 -13.93 19.76 2.43
C VAL A 65 -13.56 19.47 0.97
N THR A 66 -13.56 20.49 0.12
CA THR A 66 -13.14 20.40 -1.29
C THR A 66 -11.66 20.07 -1.47
N ALA A 67 -10.76 20.75 -0.75
CA ALA A 67 -9.33 20.44 -0.80
C ALA A 67 -9.06 19.01 -0.30
N PHE A 68 -9.74 18.60 0.77
CA PHE A 68 -9.59 17.25 1.29
C PHE A 68 -10.09 16.18 0.31
N ASN A 69 -11.26 16.36 -0.30
CA ASN A 69 -11.79 15.44 -1.30
C ASN A 69 -10.85 15.27 -2.49
N PHE A 70 -10.23 16.37 -2.94
CA PHE A 70 -9.23 16.35 -3.99
C PHE A 70 -7.99 15.53 -3.60
N PHE A 71 -7.43 15.78 -2.42
CA PHE A 71 -6.31 14.99 -1.89
C PHE A 71 -6.67 13.51 -1.77
N PHE A 72 -7.84 13.20 -1.24
CA PHE A 72 -8.31 11.84 -1.07
C PHE A 72 -8.48 11.14 -2.43
N ALA A 73 -9.05 11.81 -3.42
CA ALA A 73 -9.20 11.31 -4.78
C ALA A 73 -7.85 10.98 -5.45
N ILE A 74 -6.80 11.76 -5.18
CA ILE A 74 -5.43 11.51 -5.66
C ILE A 74 -4.77 10.36 -4.89
N THR A 75 -5.04 10.22 -3.59
CA THR A 75 -4.39 9.18 -2.78
C THR A 75 -4.81 7.77 -3.15
N PHE A 76 -5.99 7.58 -3.76
CA PHE A 76 -6.42 6.28 -4.29
C PHE A 76 -5.51 5.74 -5.42
N PRO A 77 -5.30 6.43 -6.55
CA PRO A 77 -4.40 5.92 -7.59
C PRO A 77 -2.96 5.79 -7.08
N ILE A 78 -2.50 6.69 -6.20
CA ILE A 78 -1.15 6.60 -5.61
C ILE A 78 -0.99 5.33 -4.77
N THR A 79 -1.95 5.03 -3.89
CA THR A 79 -1.89 3.85 -3.02
C THR A 79 -2.04 2.56 -3.84
N PHE A 80 -2.81 2.59 -4.93
CA PHE A 80 -2.90 1.48 -5.87
C PHE A 80 -1.55 1.22 -6.57
N LEU A 81 -0.88 2.27 -7.03
CA LEU A 81 0.46 2.17 -7.62
C LEU A 81 1.48 1.62 -6.61
N ALA A 82 1.41 2.06 -5.36
CA ALA A 82 2.23 1.52 -4.28
C ALA A 82 2.05 0.00 -4.15
N LEU A 83 0.80 -0.49 -4.13
CA LEU A 83 0.54 -1.94 -4.08
C LEU A 83 1.07 -2.71 -5.29
N ILE A 84 1.05 -2.11 -6.50
CA ILE A 84 1.66 -2.72 -7.68
C ILE A 84 3.16 -2.89 -7.46
N PHE A 85 3.82 -1.87 -6.90
CA PHE A 85 5.25 -1.94 -6.60
C PHE A 85 5.54 -2.98 -5.51
N ILE A 86 4.71 -3.09 -4.47
CA ILE A 86 4.83 -4.16 -3.47
C ILE A 86 4.80 -5.54 -4.16
N TYR A 87 3.78 -5.79 -4.98
CA TYR A 87 3.64 -7.07 -5.67
C TYR A 87 4.82 -7.35 -6.62
N ARG A 88 5.26 -6.38 -7.40
CA ARG A 88 6.43 -6.53 -8.28
C ARG A 88 7.71 -6.80 -7.51
N GLY A 89 7.94 -6.10 -6.40
CA GLY A 89 9.10 -6.33 -5.56
C GLY A 89 9.07 -7.71 -4.90
N VAL A 90 7.89 -8.23 -4.53
CA VAL A 90 7.73 -9.62 -4.05
C VAL A 90 8.11 -10.64 -5.12
N LEU A 91 7.62 -10.47 -6.36
CA LEU A 91 7.97 -11.37 -7.46
C LEU A 91 9.48 -11.40 -7.72
N ASP A 92 10.11 -10.23 -7.73
CA ASP A 92 11.55 -10.08 -7.99
C ASP A 92 12.40 -10.63 -6.83
N ALA A 93 12.09 -10.27 -5.58
CA ALA A 93 12.84 -10.72 -4.41
C ALA A 93 12.84 -12.23 -4.21
N LEU A 94 11.77 -12.91 -4.63
CA LEU A 94 11.60 -14.36 -4.49
C LEU A 94 11.88 -15.15 -5.79
N ASP A 95 12.36 -14.48 -6.85
CA ASP A 95 12.53 -15.03 -8.22
C ASP A 95 11.30 -15.81 -8.71
N ILE A 96 10.10 -15.29 -8.43
CA ILE A 96 8.84 -15.90 -8.86
C ILE A 96 8.56 -15.48 -10.30
N ARG A 97 8.71 -16.44 -11.22
CA ARG A 97 8.47 -16.22 -12.65
C ARG A 97 7.00 -16.43 -13.00
N ILE A 98 6.35 -15.36 -13.42
CA ILE A 98 5.00 -15.39 -14.00
C ILE A 98 5.06 -15.59 -15.53
N SER A 99 4.03 -16.21 -16.11
CA SER A 99 3.98 -16.43 -17.56
C SER A 99 3.86 -15.11 -18.33
N LYS A 100 4.30 -15.09 -19.60
CA LYS A 100 4.17 -13.91 -20.48
C LYS A 100 2.70 -13.43 -20.57
N THR A 101 1.76 -14.37 -20.60
CA THR A 101 0.32 -14.09 -20.65
C THR A 101 -0.16 -13.45 -19.36
N GLN A 102 0.18 -14.00 -18.19
CA GLN A 102 -0.17 -13.42 -16.89
C GLN A 102 0.40 -12.00 -16.73
N ARG A 103 1.64 -11.78 -17.17
CA ARG A 103 2.26 -10.45 -17.16
C ARG A 103 1.51 -9.43 -18.04
N LYS A 104 1.09 -9.85 -19.24
CA LYS A 104 0.27 -9.00 -20.14
C LYS A 104 -1.08 -8.67 -19.51
N ILE A 105 -1.78 -9.67 -18.97
CA ILE A 105 -3.08 -9.48 -18.29
C ILE A 105 -2.92 -8.52 -17.10
N PHE A 106 -1.92 -8.73 -16.24
CA PHE A 106 -1.65 -7.86 -15.11
C PHE A 106 -1.36 -6.41 -15.54
N PHE A 107 -0.57 -6.24 -16.60
CA PHE A 107 -0.27 -4.91 -17.14
C PHE A 107 -1.51 -4.21 -17.69
N LEU A 108 -2.32 -4.89 -18.51
CA LEU A 108 -3.55 -4.34 -19.07
C LEU A 108 -4.57 -4.00 -17.97
N TRP A 109 -4.71 -4.87 -16.96
CA TRP A 109 -5.56 -4.63 -15.80
C TRP A 109 -5.09 -3.43 -14.98
N SER A 110 -3.77 -3.29 -14.77
CA SER A 110 -3.20 -2.12 -14.09
C SER A 110 -3.45 -0.83 -14.87
N LEU A 111 -3.32 -0.88 -16.20
CA LEU A 111 -3.59 0.26 -17.08
C LEU A 111 -5.08 0.65 -17.04
N ALA A 112 -5.98 -0.34 -17.06
CA ALA A 112 -7.41 -0.12 -16.94
C ALA A 112 -7.78 0.51 -15.59
N ALA A 113 -7.15 0.07 -14.49
CA ALA A 113 -7.32 0.68 -13.18
C ALA A 113 -6.85 2.14 -13.15
N MET A 114 -5.68 2.43 -13.71
CA MET A 114 -5.17 3.81 -13.81
C MET A 114 -6.10 4.70 -14.65
N ALA A 115 -6.59 4.20 -15.79
CA ALA A 115 -7.56 4.89 -16.62
C ALA A 115 -8.88 5.14 -15.87
N PHE A 116 -9.36 4.15 -15.09
CA PHE A 116 -10.56 4.29 -14.26
C PHE A 116 -10.41 5.40 -13.20
N PHE A 117 -9.29 5.42 -12.48
CA PHE A 117 -9.01 6.46 -11.49
C PHE A 117 -8.86 7.84 -12.14
N ALA A 118 -8.14 7.93 -13.26
CA ALA A 118 -7.95 9.18 -14.00
C ALA A 118 -9.29 9.72 -14.55
N TYR A 119 -10.12 8.85 -15.15
CA TYR A 119 -11.44 9.23 -15.63
C TYR A 119 -12.31 9.80 -14.52
N HIS A 120 -12.41 9.12 -13.38
CA HIS A 120 -13.21 9.62 -12.25
C HIS A 120 -12.64 10.91 -11.66
N PHE A 121 -11.32 11.06 -11.61
CA PHE A 121 -10.69 12.28 -11.14
C PHE A 121 -10.98 13.48 -12.05
N ILE A 122 -10.80 13.31 -13.36
CA ILE A 122 -11.00 14.37 -14.36
C ILE A 122 -12.48 14.74 -14.48
N THR A 123 -13.36 13.75 -14.67
CA THR A 123 -14.79 14.00 -14.91
C THR A 123 -15.52 14.52 -13.67
N ARG A 124 -15.03 14.21 -12.47
CA ARG A 124 -15.62 14.70 -11.21
C ARG A 124 -14.85 15.87 -10.61
N GLN A 125 -13.91 16.47 -11.33
CA GLN A 125 -13.10 17.62 -10.87
C GLN A 125 -12.44 17.37 -9.50
N GLY A 126 -12.01 16.14 -9.24
CA GLY A 126 -11.44 15.73 -7.95
C GLY A 126 -12.43 15.67 -6.77
N VAL A 127 -13.73 15.86 -6.98
CA VAL A 127 -14.77 15.73 -5.95
C VAL A 127 -15.39 14.35 -6.01
N ILE A 128 -15.32 13.60 -4.91
CA ILE A 128 -15.99 12.30 -4.84
C ILE A 128 -17.45 12.52 -4.49
N ASN A 129 -18.32 12.37 -5.49
CA ASN A 129 -19.77 12.55 -5.36
C ASN A 129 -20.57 11.26 -5.64
N SER A 130 -19.88 10.13 -5.85
CA SER A 130 -20.51 8.84 -6.08
C SER A 130 -19.79 7.72 -5.32
N TYR A 131 -20.53 6.67 -4.99
CA TYR A 131 -20.01 5.43 -4.39
C TYR A 131 -19.15 4.61 -5.36
N THR A 132 -19.19 4.91 -6.66
CA THR A 132 -18.52 4.14 -7.71
C THR A 132 -17.01 4.05 -7.50
N LEU A 133 -16.35 5.18 -7.26
CA LEU A 133 -14.89 5.25 -7.11
C LEU A 133 -14.38 4.38 -5.94
N PRO A 134 -14.86 4.54 -4.70
CA PRO A 134 -14.39 3.70 -3.59
C PRO A 134 -14.87 2.25 -3.71
N LEU A 135 -16.06 1.98 -4.23
CA LEU A 135 -16.59 0.61 -4.31
C LEU A 135 -15.86 -0.21 -5.37
N ILE A 136 -15.83 0.28 -6.62
CA ILE A 136 -15.10 -0.39 -7.71
C ILE A 136 -13.61 -0.37 -7.41
N GLY A 137 -13.09 0.76 -6.92
CA GLY A 137 -11.71 0.87 -6.46
C GLY A 137 -11.34 -0.28 -5.54
N ASN A 138 -12.04 -0.39 -4.40
CA ASN A 138 -11.70 -1.39 -3.40
C ASN A 138 -11.95 -2.83 -3.86
N ILE A 139 -13.07 -3.11 -4.54
CA ILE A 139 -13.48 -4.49 -4.90
C ILE A 139 -12.73 -5.00 -6.13
N VAL A 140 -12.57 -4.18 -7.16
CA VAL A 140 -12.04 -4.61 -8.47
C VAL A 140 -10.53 -4.41 -8.56
N PHE A 141 -9.97 -3.43 -7.83
CA PHE A 141 -8.54 -3.11 -7.93
C PHE A 141 -7.75 -3.49 -6.68
N TYR A 142 -8.11 -2.94 -5.51
CA TYR A 142 -7.32 -3.18 -4.30
C TYR A 142 -7.43 -4.61 -3.78
N PHE A 143 -8.64 -5.16 -3.70
CA PHE A 143 -8.87 -6.51 -3.17
C PHE A 143 -8.14 -7.57 -4.01
N PRO A 144 -8.26 -7.60 -5.36
CA PRO A 144 -7.57 -8.60 -6.16
C PRO A 144 -6.05 -8.50 -6.06
N LEU A 145 -5.49 -7.29 -5.94
CA LEU A 145 -4.04 -7.11 -5.81
C LEU A 145 -3.50 -7.64 -4.48
N ARG A 146 -4.21 -7.37 -3.38
CA ARG A 146 -3.86 -7.88 -2.04
C ARG A 146 -4.00 -9.39 -1.98
N SER A 147 -5.10 -9.92 -2.52
CA SER A 147 -5.34 -11.36 -2.62
C SER A 147 -4.29 -12.04 -3.49
N LEU A 148 -3.94 -11.47 -4.64
CA LEU A 148 -2.88 -11.98 -5.51
C LEU A 148 -1.54 -12.01 -4.79
N THR A 149 -1.17 -10.92 -4.10
CA THR A 149 0.07 -10.86 -3.32
C THR A 149 0.10 -11.94 -2.23
N ALA A 150 -0.97 -12.06 -1.44
CA ALA A 150 -1.06 -13.07 -0.38
C ALA A 150 -1.01 -14.49 -0.93
N LEU A 151 -1.76 -14.79 -2.00
CA LEU A 151 -1.82 -16.13 -2.61
C LEU A 151 -0.47 -16.53 -3.22
N THR A 152 0.19 -15.62 -3.94
CA THR A 152 1.54 -15.85 -4.48
C THR A 152 2.53 -16.21 -3.38
N LEU A 153 2.46 -15.50 -2.26
CA LEU A 153 3.31 -15.72 -1.09
C LEU A 153 3.00 -17.03 -0.37
N VAL A 154 1.72 -17.34 -0.11
CA VAL A 154 1.30 -18.62 0.50
C VAL A 154 1.74 -19.80 -0.37
N TRP A 155 1.55 -19.68 -1.68
CA TRP A 155 1.96 -20.72 -2.63
C TRP A 155 3.48 -20.92 -2.63
N TRP A 156 4.27 -19.84 -2.55
CA TRP A 156 5.72 -19.93 -2.39
C TRP A 156 6.10 -20.63 -1.08
N VAL A 157 5.42 -20.33 0.03
CA VAL A 157 5.62 -20.99 1.33
C VAL A 157 5.27 -22.49 1.26
N TRP A 158 4.22 -22.89 0.54
CA TRP A 158 3.86 -24.30 0.39
C TRP A 158 4.78 -25.08 -0.56
N ARG A 159 5.35 -24.46 -1.59
CA ARG A 159 6.03 -25.20 -2.68
C ARG A 159 7.52 -25.51 -2.53
N ALA A 160 8.23 -25.09 -1.48
CA ALA A 160 9.70 -25.16 -1.53
C ALA A 160 10.41 -25.56 -0.23
N LYS A 161 11.29 -26.57 -0.34
CA LYS A 161 12.74 -26.69 0.01
C LYS A 161 13.23 -26.01 1.31
N PRO A 162 14.44 -26.33 1.84
CA PRO A 162 14.95 -25.63 3.02
C PRO A 162 14.98 -24.11 2.79
N LYS A 163 14.11 -23.40 3.49
CA LYS A 163 13.92 -21.95 3.42
C LYS A 163 14.68 -21.27 4.55
N ASN A 164 15.29 -20.13 4.24
CA ASN A 164 15.85 -19.26 5.28
C ASN A 164 14.71 -18.76 6.19
N LEU A 165 14.89 -18.86 7.52
CA LEU A 165 13.93 -18.37 8.51
C LEU A 165 13.56 -16.89 8.27
N TYR A 166 14.55 -16.05 7.94
CA TYR A 166 14.29 -14.65 7.60
C TYR A 166 13.39 -14.50 6.37
N GLY A 167 13.54 -15.37 5.37
CA GLY A 167 12.67 -15.38 4.20
C GLY A 167 11.23 -15.72 4.56
N VAL A 168 11.03 -16.75 5.39
CA VAL A 168 9.70 -17.15 5.87
C VAL A 168 9.05 -16.04 6.70
N LEU A 169 9.77 -15.48 7.67
CA LEU A 169 9.27 -14.37 8.49
C LEU A 169 8.87 -13.17 7.64
N GLY A 170 9.74 -12.76 6.70
CA GLY A 170 9.45 -11.65 5.79
C GLY A 170 8.19 -11.87 4.97
N VAL A 171 8.00 -13.08 4.43
CA VAL A 171 6.77 -13.47 3.73
C VAL A 171 5.54 -13.43 4.64
N CYS A 172 5.63 -13.99 5.85
CA CYS A 172 4.52 -13.99 6.81
C CYS A 172 4.06 -12.57 7.16
N PHE A 173 4.99 -11.62 7.35
CA PHE A 173 4.67 -10.23 7.62
C PHE A 173 3.93 -9.56 6.44
N ILE A 174 4.33 -9.81 5.19
CA ILE A 174 3.64 -9.25 4.01
C ILE A 174 2.26 -9.89 3.80
N ILE A 175 2.11 -11.19 4.07
CA ILE A 175 0.79 -11.85 4.07
C ILE A 175 -0.11 -11.20 5.13
N ALA A 176 0.40 -11.03 6.35
CA ALA A 176 -0.35 -10.39 7.43
C ALA A 176 -0.79 -8.97 7.06
N GLU A 177 0.09 -8.17 6.43
CA GLU A 177 -0.33 -6.84 5.93
C GLU A 177 -1.40 -6.94 4.85
N SER A 178 -1.24 -7.88 3.91
CA SER A 178 -2.19 -8.06 2.81
C SER A 178 -3.59 -8.36 3.35
N LEU A 179 -3.69 -9.27 4.32
CA LEU A 179 -4.93 -9.61 5.03
C LEU A 179 -5.48 -8.41 5.83
N LEU A 180 -4.62 -7.72 6.56
CA LEU A 180 -5.01 -6.56 7.36
C LEU A 180 -5.61 -5.45 6.50
N GLY A 181 -5.04 -5.19 5.32
CA GLY A 181 -5.63 -4.18 4.45
C GLY A 181 -6.79 -4.69 3.59
N ILE A 182 -6.97 -6.00 3.38
CA ILE A 182 -8.27 -6.52 2.92
C ILE A 182 -9.35 -6.17 3.94
N PHE A 183 -9.11 -6.46 5.22
CA PHE A 183 -10.02 -6.08 6.30
C PHE A 183 -10.26 -4.57 6.35
N ARG A 184 -9.20 -3.75 6.21
CA ARG A 184 -9.33 -2.29 6.12
C ARG A 184 -10.20 -1.85 4.93
N ASN A 185 -10.04 -2.46 3.76
CA ASN A 185 -10.85 -2.14 2.59
C ASN A 185 -12.34 -2.47 2.83
N PHE A 186 -12.65 -3.58 3.50
CA PHE A 186 -14.02 -3.89 3.92
C PHE A 186 -14.58 -2.86 4.90
N LEU A 187 -13.78 -2.39 5.87
CA LEU A 187 -14.18 -1.30 6.74
C LEU A 187 -14.45 -0.03 5.95
N ILE A 188 -13.57 0.35 5.01
CA ILE A 188 -13.79 1.52 4.15
C ILE A 188 -15.12 1.35 3.41
N ILE A 189 -15.36 0.23 2.73
CA ILE A 189 -16.62 -0.01 2.00
C ILE A 189 -17.83 0.12 2.93
N LYS A 190 -17.78 -0.51 4.12
CA LYS A 190 -18.88 -0.44 5.09
C LYS A 190 -19.22 1.00 5.45
N TYR A 191 -18.22 1.81 5.81
CA TYR A 191 -18.46 3.20 6.21
C TYR A 191 -18.80 4.11 5.04
N VAL A 192 -18.18 3.89 3.88
CA VAL A 192 -18.48 4.62 2.64
C VAL A 192 -19.92 4.39 2.20
N LEU A 193 -20.49 3.19 2.37
CA LEU A 193 -21.89 2.91 2.00
C LEU A 193 -22.91 3.47 2.98
N LEU A 194 -22.53 3.74 4.23
CA LEU A 194 -23.44 4.23 5.27
C LEU A 194 -23.64 5.74 5.24
N TYR A 195 -22.72 6.49 4.62
CA TYR A 195 -22.72 7.95 4.66
C TYR A 195 -22.65 8.53 3.24
N PRO A 196 -23.22 9.74 3.01
CA PRO A 196 -23.04 10.44 1.74
C PRO A 196 -21.54 10.74 1.47
N PRO A 197 -21.12 10.77 0.19
CA PRO A 197 -19.73 11.03 -0.21
C PRO A 197 -19.08 12.25 0.43
N GLN A 198 -19.86 13.32 0.67
CA GLN A 198 -19.37 14.55 1.27
C GLN A 198 -18.88 14.38 2.73
N PHE A 199 -19.39 13.36 3.45
CA PHE A 199 -19.08 13.13 4.87
C PHE A 199 -18.03 12.05 5.11
N TRP A 200 -17.57 11.34 4.07
CA TRP A 200 -16.61 10.24 4.26
C TRP A 200 -15.32 10.67 4.92
N TYR A 201 -14.89 11.91 4.72
CA TYR A 201 -13.75 12.45 5.46
C TYR A 201 -13.97 12.41 6.96
N VAL A 202 -15.07 13.00 7.44
CA VAL A 202 -15.40 13.09 8.88
C VAL A 202 -15.53 11.69 9.46
N VAL A 203 -16.13 10.78 8.71
CA VAL A 203 -16.31 9.40 9.14
C VAL A 203 -14.96 8.68 9.22
N LEU A 204 -14.16 8.68 8.15
CA LEU A 204 -12.88 7.96 8.11
C LEU A 204 -11.85 8.55 9.09
N SER A 205 -11.81 9.88 9.23
CA SER A 205 -10.95 10.56 10.20
C SER A 205 -11.43 10.42 11.65
N GLY A 206 -12.73 10.17 11.87
CA GLY A 206 -13.28 9.86 13.19
C GLY A 206 -13.04 8.42 13.65
N LEU A 207 -12.58 7.52 12.77
CA LEU A 207 -12.38 6.11 13.10
C LEU A 207 -10.96 5.82 13.60
N LYS A 208 -10.77 5.81 14.93
CA LYS A 208 -9.49 5.46 15.58
C LYS A 208 -8.89 4.15 15.05
N ILE A 209 -9.75 3.16 14.85
CA ILE A 209 -9.35 1.83 14.35
C ILE A 209 -8.66 1.91 12.98
N PHE A 210 -9.06 2.85 12.13
CA PHE A 210 -8.49 3.00 10.80
C PHE A 210 -7.00 3.35 10.85
N PHE A 211 -6.63 4.31 11.71
CA PHE A 211 -5.24 4.73 11.89
C PHE A 211 -4.38 3.69 12.57
N ILE A 212 -4.95 2.96 13.54
CA ILE A 212 -4.26 1.83 14.19
C ILE A 212 -3.93 0.75 13.15
N LEU A 213 -4.92 0.35 12.35
CA LEU A 213 -4.72 -0.66 11.30
C LEU A 213 -3.73 -0.21 10.22
N GLN A 214 -3.68 1.09 9.90
CA GLN A 214 -2.69 1.62 8.96
C GLN A 214 -1.29 1.63 9.53
N THR A 215 -1.14 1.99 10.79
CA THR A 215 0.14 1.95 11.50
C THR A 215 0.65 0.51 11.62
N ALA A 216 -0.23 -0.43 11.97
CA ALA A 216 0.12 -1.85 11.98
C ALA A 216 0.51 -2.34 10.57
N SER A 217 -0.24 -1.93 9.54
CA SER A 217 0.04 -2.26 8.13
C SER A 217 1.45 -1.82 7.70
N ILE A 218 1.86 -0.58 8.00
CA ILE A 218 3.22 -0.14 7.66
C ILE A 218 4.29 -0.88 8.47
N ILE A 219 4.07 -1.12 9.77
CA ILE A 219 5.02 -1.87 10.61
C ILE A 219 5.24 -3.27 10.03
N LEU A 220 4.17 -3.96 9.64
CA LEU A 220 4.24 -5.26 9.00
C LEU A 220 5.02 -5.20 7.68
N LEU A 221 4.82 -4.19 6.82
CA LEU A 221 5.60 -4.04 5.59
C LEU A 221 7.08 -3.76 5.85
N VAL A 222 7.39 -2.91 6.82
CA VAL A 222 8.78 -2.59 7.21
C VAL A 222 9.50 -3.86 7.64
N PHE A 223 8.91 -4.64 8.54
CA PHE A 223 9.49 -5.93 8.95
C PHE A 223 9.57 -6.91 7.78
N GLY A 224 8.50 -7.01 6.97
CA GLY A 224 8.44 -7.88 5.80
C GLY A 224 9.58 -7.63 4.82
N PHE A 225 9.77 -6.38 4.42
CA PHE A 225 10.83 -5.97 3.48
C PHE A 225 12.22 -6.09 4.09
N PHE A 226 12.39 -5.72 5.36
CA PHE A 226 13.67 -5.87 6.03
C PHE A 226 14.13 -7.33 6.10
N PHE A 227 13.24 -8.24 6.52
CA PHE A 227 13.58 -9.66 6.63
C PHE A 227 13.80 -10.31 5.26
N LEU A 228 13.01 -9.97 4.24
CA LEU A 228 13.28 -10.44 2.88
C LEU A 228 14.58 -9.88 2.32
N HIS A 229 14.86 -8.59 2.54
CA HIS A 229 16.14 -7.98 2.15
C HIS A 229 17.32 -8.73 2.77
N ARG A 230 17.26 -9.04 4.07
CA ARG A 230 18.29 -9.86 4.74
C ARG A 230 18.37 -11.28 4.18
N ALA A 231 17.25 -11.91 3.86
CA ALA A 231 17.25 -13.25 3.30
C ALA A 231 17.90 -13.33 1.92
N CYS A 232 17.69 -12.30 1.08
CA CYS A 232 18.20 -12.25 -0.29
C CYS A 232 19.64 -11.71 -0.38
N CYS A 233 19.97 -10.65 0.36
CA CYS A 233 21.26 -9.96 0.26
C CYS A 233 22.21 -10.24 1.44
N GLY A 234 21.72 -10.78 2.57
CA GLY A 234 22.54 -11.07 3.74
C GLY A 234 23.39 -12.34 3.63
N ARG A 235 23.33 -13.05 2.48
CA ARG A 235 24.20 -14.19 2.16
C ARG A 235 25.46 -13.80 1.39
N GLU A 236 25.58 -12.54 0.97
CA GLU A 236 26.72 -12.04 0.17
C GLU A 236 27.80 -11.34 1.03
N ASN A 237 27.62 -11.28 2.35
CA ASN A 237 28.62 -10.86 3.34
C ASN A 237 28.98 -12.04 4.24
#